data_AF-A0AA35RTB3-F1
#
_entry.id   AF-A0AA35RTB3-F1
#
_cell.length_a   1.000
_cell.length_b   1.000
_cell.length_c   1.000
_cell.angle_alpha   90.00
_cell.angle_beta   90.00
_cell.angle_gamma   90.00
#
_symmetry.space_group_name_H-M   'P 1'
#
loop_
_entity.id
_entity.type
_entity.pdbx_description
1 polymer ?
#
loop_
_entity_poly.entity_id
_entity_poly.type
_entity_poly.pdbx_seq_one_letter_code
_entity_poly.pdbx_strand_id
1 'polypeptide(L)'
;TLRQELTRKETELTRKEAELTRKEAEVTRAEETIRREQQQIQEMRQRETELVQAKDREIALLQQQLGGKHSYTCQVSGPGLTSATVNQPTHVLVQLTDSSGRPYSLPLNVTAQLELVSKATPTKTTPTSPPV
;
A
#
# COMPACT_ATOMS: atom_id res chain seq x y z
N THR A 1 -35.87 76.42 10.63
CA THR A 1 -37.19 75.98 11.13
C THR A 1 -37.06 74.56 11.66
N LEU A 2 -37.03 74.35 12.98
CA LEU A 2 -36.85 73.04 13.64
C LEU A 2 -37.68 71.90 13.02
N ARG A 3 -38.90 72.19 12.57
CA ARG A 3 -39.79 71.23 11.92
C ARG A 3 -39.19 70.61 10.65
N GLN A 4 -38.50 71.40 9.82
CA GLN A 4 -37.85 70.89 8.60
C GLN A 4 -36.67 69.97 8.93
N GLU A 5 -35.92 70.28 9.99
CA GLU A 5 -34.84 69.40 10.46
C GLU A 5 -35.37 68.09 11.02
N LEU A 6 -36.50 68.14 11.74
CA LEU A 6 -37.16 66.97 12.30
C LEU A 6 -37.66 66.04 11.19
N THR A 7 -38.33 66.58 10.18
CA THR A 7 -38.75 65.81 8.99
C THR A 7 -37.55 65.21 8.24
N ARG A 8 -36.43 65.93 8.12
CA ARG A 8 -35.20 65.40 7.51
C ARG A 8 -34.61 64.23 8.32
N LYS A 9 -34.63 64.32 9.64
CA LYS A 9 -34.15 63.22 10.50
C LYS A 9 -35.08 62.00 10.44
N GLU A 10 -36.40 62.19 10.42
CA GLU A 10 -37.36 61.09 10.28
C GLU A 10 -37.19 60.33 8.96
N THR A 11 -37.01 61.05 7.85
CA THR A 11 -36.75 60.43 6.54
C THR A 11 -35.42 59.68 6.50
N GLU A 12 -34.36 60.21 7.12
CA GLU A 12 -33.09 59.51 7.24
C GLU A 12 -33.20 58.24 8.10
N LEU A 13 -33.96 58.31 9.20
CA LEU A 13 -34.18 57.19 10.10
C LEU A 13 -34.96 56.07 9.39
N THR A 14 -36.05 56.42 8.70
CA THR A 14 -36.83 55.49 7.86
C THR A 14 -35.94 54.81 6.80
N ARG A 15 -35.03 55.56 6.18
CA ARG A 15 -34.09 55.00 5.20
C ARG A 15 -33.12 54.00 5.84
N LYS A 16 -32.59 54.31 7.03
CA LYS A 16 -31.70 53.41 7.76
C LYS A 16 -32.41 52.13 8.22
N GLU A 17 -33.66 52.24 8.66
CA GLU A 17 -34.48 51.08 9.01
C GLU A 17 -34.72 50.16 7.80
N ALA A 18 -35.02 50.74 6.63
CA ALA A 18 -35.16 49.96 5.40
C ALA A 18 -33.84 49.27 4.99
N GLU A 19 -32.71 49.94 5.15
CA GLU A 19 -31.39 49.36 4.88
C GLU A 19 -31.07 48.22 5.86
N LEU A 20 -31.37 48.40 7.14
CA LEU A 20 -31.14 47.40 8.17
C LEU A 20 -31.99 46.15 7.93
N THR A 21 -33.28 46.33 7.61
CA THR A 21 -34.18 45.23 7.24
C THR A 21 -33.66 44.43 6.05
N ARG A 22 -33.10 45.12 5.05
CA ARG A 22 -32.50 44.47 3.88
C ARG A 22 -31.26 43.65 4.27
N LYS A 23 -30.38 44.21 5.09
CA LYS A 23 -29.18 43.51 5.57
C LYS A 23 -29.52 42.29 6.40
N GLU A 24 -30.54 42.37 7.26
CA GLU A 24 -31.06 41.22 8.01
C GLU A 24 -31.52 40.11 7.06
N ALA A 25 -32.30 40.45 6.02
CA ALA A 25 -32.74 39.47 5.04
C ALA A 25 -31.59 38.86 4.21
N GLU A 26 -30.50 39.59 3.99
CA GLU A 26 -29.28 39.08 3.35
C GLU A 26 -28.52 38.11 4.28
N VAL A 27 -28.41 38.44 5.57
CA VAL A 27 -27.81 37.57 6.59
C VAL A 27 -28.57 36.25 6.71
N THR A 28 -29.90 36.29 6.81
CA THR A 28 -30.72 35.05 6.89
C THR A 28 -30.50 34.13 5.70
N ARG A 29 -30.38 34.67 4.49
CA ARG A 29 -30.08 33.85 3.29
C ARG A 29 -28.68 33.25 3.33
N ALA A 30 -27.70 34.01 3.83
CA ALA A 30 -26.34 33.50 3.99
C ALA A 30 -26.29 32.37 5.03
N GLU A 31 -27.01 32.50 6.14
CA GLU A 31 -27.13 31.46 7.17
C GLU A 31 -27.76 30.17 6.62
N GLU A 32 -28.81 30.27 5.82
CA GLU A 32 -29.40 29.11 5.15
C GLU A 32 -28.42 28.42 4.19
N THR A 33 -27.63 29.21 3.46
CA THR A 33 -26.62 28.69 2.53
C THR A 33 -25.53 27.93 3.29
N ILE A 34 -24.99 28.54 4.35
CA ILE A 34 -23.98 27.92 5.22
C ILE A 34 -24.51 26.62 5.82
N ARG A 35 -25.77 26.59 6.27
CA ARG A 35 -26.38 25.39 6.83
C ARG A 35 -26.45 24.23 5.81
N ARG A 36 -26.78 24.53 4.55
CA ARG A 36 -26.79 23.52 3.47
C ARG A 36 -25.38 22.99 3.17
N GLU A 37 -24.40 23.87 3.10
CA GLU A 37 -23.00 23.48 2.88
C GLU A 37 -22.46 22.62 4.03
N GLN A 38 -22.78 22.98 5.27
CA GLN A 38 -22.42 22.19 6.45
C GLN A 38 -23.01 20.77 6.39
N GLN A 39 -24.26 20.63 5.94
CA GLN A 39 -24.87 19.31 5.76
C GLN A 39 -24.15 18.50 4.67
N GLN A 40 -23.83 19.11 3.52
CA GLN A 40 -23.08 18.44 2.45
C GLN A 40 -21.69 18.00 2.92
N ILE A 41 -20.99 18.83 3.70
CA ILE A 41 -19.68 18.48 4.27
C ILE A 41 -19.79 17.27 5.20
N GLN A 42 -20.84 17.21 6.04
CA GLN A 42 -21.07 16.05 6.92
C GLN A 42 -21.31 14.76 6.11
N GLU A 43 -22.12 14.82 5.08
CA GLU A 43 -22.38 13.66 4.20
C GLU A 43 -21.10 13.20 3.48
N MET A 44 -20.29 14.14 2.97
CA MET A 44 -19.00 13.79 2.35
C MET A 44 -18.05 13.12 3.34
N ARG A 45 -17.95 13.62 4.58
CA ARG A 45 -17.09 13.00 5.62
C ARG A 45 -17.53 11.58 5.98
N GLN A 46 -18.84 11.33 6.04
CA GLN A 46 -19.36 9.98 6.27
C GLN A 46 -18.95 9.04 5.13
N ARG A 47 -19.15 9.45 3.87
CA ARG A 47 -18.73 8.67 2.70
C ARG A 47 -17.22 8.41 2.66
N GLU A 48 -16.41 9.41 3.01
CA GLU A 48 -14.96 9.26 3.11
C GLU A 48 -14.59 8.21 4.16
N THR A 49 -15.23 8.25 5.32
CA THR A 49 -15.01 7.27 6.39
C THR A 49 -15.37 5.85 5.94
N GLU A 50 -16.51 5.68 5.27
CA GLU A 50 -16.95 4.38 4.73
C GLU A 50 -15.97 3.85 3.67
N LEU A 51 -15.48 4.72 2.78
CA LEU A 51 -14.52 4.35 1.75
C LEU A 51 -13.19 3.90 2.36
N VAL A 52 -12.67 4.64 3.35
CA VAL A 52 -11.44 4.28 4.07
C VAL A 52 -11.62 2.92 4.74
N GLN A 53 -12.73 2.70 5.45
CA GLN A 53 -13.00 1.40 6.08
C GLN A 53 -13.11 0.25 5.07
N ALA A 54 -13.73 0.48 3.91
CA ALA A 54 -13.81 -0.51 2.85
C ALA A 54 -12.41 -0.86 2.30
N LYS A 55 -11.56 0.15 2.12
CA LYS A 55 -10.17 -0.04 1.66
C LYS A 55 -9.31 -0.75 2.69
N ASP A 56 -9.43 -0.43 3.97
CA ASP A 56 -8.71 -1.13 5.03
C ASP A 56 -9.08 -2.62 5.09
N ARG A 57 -10.36 -2.96 4.89
CA ARG A 57 -10.80 -4.36 4.79
C ARG A 57 -10.20 -5.06 3.57
N GLU A 58 -10.18 -4.39 2.42
CA GLU A 58 -9.58 -4.92 1.19
C GLU A 58 -8.07 -5.18 1.38
N ILE A 59 -7.36 -4.23 1.97
CA ILE A 59 -5.93 -4.37 2.31
C ILE A 59 -5.72 -5.53 3.27
N ALA A 60 -6.54 -5.67 4.32
CA ALA A 60 -6.43 -6.78 5.26
C ALA A 60 -6.62 -8.15 4.57
N LEU A 61 -7.55 -8.26 3.64
CA LEU A 61 -7.75 -9.49 2.85
C LEU A 61 -6.56 -9.78 1.95
N LEU A 62 -6.02 -8.77 1.26
CA LEU A 62 -4.82 -8.93 0.43
C LEU A 62 -3.60 -9.30 1.26
N GLN A 63 -3.44 -8.69 2.44
CA GLN A 63 -2.38 -9.05 3.38
C GLN A 63 -2.54 -10.46 3.94
N GLN A 64 -3.76 -10.95 4.13
CA GLN A 64 -4.00 -12.36 4.48
C GLN A 64 -3.57 -13.30 3.34
N GLN A 65 -3.89 -12.94 2.10
CA GLN A 65 -3.51 -13.73 0.91
C GLN A 65 -2.00 -13.74 0.66
N LEU A 66 -1.34 -12.59 0.83
CA LEU A 66 0.10 -12.40 0.62
C LEU A 66 0.94 -12.76 1.86
N GLY A 67 0.34 -12.73 3.05
CA GLY A 67 0.97 -12.99 4.35
C GLY A 67 1.27 -14.46 4.60
N GLY A 68 0.83 -15.36 3.71
CA GLY A 68 1.48 -16.64 3.54
C GLY A 68 2.89 -16.41 3.01
N LYS A 69 3.84 -16.12 3.90
CA LYS A 69 5.28 -16.21 3.57
C LYS A 69 5.46 -17.55 2.91
N HIS A 70 5.71 -17.55 1.61
CA HIS A 70 6.07 -18.76 0.89
C HIS A 70 7.49 -19.14 1.33
N SER A 71 7.58 -19.73 2.52
CA SER A 71 8.80 -20.36 2.99
C SER A 71 8.94 -21.63 2.17
N TYR A 72 9.95 -21.64 1.31
CA TYR A 72 10.32 -22.82 0.56
C TYR A 72 11.57 -23.44 1.18
N THR A 73 11.54 -24.74 1.35
CA THR A 73 12.74 -25.53 1.66
C THR A 73 13.29 -26.12 0.37
N CYS A 74 14.60 -25.96 0.17
CA CYS A 74 15.32 -26.50 -0.97
C CYS A 74 16.14 -27.70 -0.52
N GLN A 75 15.92 -28.85 -1.14
CA GLN A 75 16.73 -30.05 -0.97
C GLN A 75 17.49 -30.33 -2.26
N VAL A 76 18.81 -30.46 -2.15
CA VAL A 76 19.69 -30.74 -3.28
C VAL A 76 20.28 -32.13 -3.08
N SER A 77 20.12 -33.02 -4.05
CA SER A 77 20.57 -34.42 -3.97
C SER A 77 21.12 -34.92 -5.31
N GLY A 78 21.72 -36.11 -5.33
CA GLY A 78 22.16 -36.78 -6.55
C GLY A 78 23.68 -36.99 -6.63
N PRO A 79 24.11 -37.86 -7.54
CA PRO A 79 25.50 -38.34 -7.62
C PRO A 79 26.50 -37.22 -7.93
N GLY A 80 26.07 -36.15 -8.62
CA GLY A 80 26.92 -35.01 -8.97
C GLY A 80 27.33 -34.12 -7.80
N LEU A 81 26.73 -34.30 -6.62
CA LEU A 81 27.17 -33.59 -5.41
C LEU A 81 28.37 -34.27 -4.74
N THR A 82 28.50 -35.59 -4.87
CA THR A 82 29.50 -36.37 -4.14
C THR A 82 30.75 -36.62 -4.96
N SER A 83 30.60 -36.83 -6.27
CA SER A 83 31.71 -37.14 -7.17
C SER A 83 31.32 -36.87 -8.62
N ALA A 84 32.26 -36.38 -9.42
CA ALA A 84 32.07 -36.18 -10.86
C ALA A 84 33.30 -36.65 -11.63
N THR A 85 33.08 -37.17 -12.84
CA THR A 85 34.17 -37.60 -13.74
C THR A 85 34.42 -36.48 -14.76
N VAL A 86 35.69 -36.15 -14.97
CA VAL A 86 36.09 -35.14 -15.97
C VAL A 86 35.57 -35.56 -17.35
N ASN A 87 34.97 -34.62 -18.07
CA ASN A 87 34.34 -34.83 -19.39
C ASN A 87 33.11 -35.76 -19.40
N GLN A 88 32.51 -36.05 -18.25
CA GLN A 88 31.21 -36.72 -18.19
C GLN A 88 30.15 -35.81 -17.53
N PRO A 89 28.97 -35.62 -18.15
CA PRO A 89 27.89 -34.87 -17.55
C PRO A 89 27.44 -35.58 -16.27
N THR A 90 27.29 -34.81 -15.19
CA THR A 90 26.76 -35.34 -13.93
C THR A 90 25.51 -34.56 -13.56
N HIS A 91 24.53 -35.27 -13.00
CA HIS A 91 23.22 -34.70 -12.68
C HIS A 91 23.10 -34.41 -11.18
N VAL A 92 22.44 -33.30 -10.87
CA VAL A 92 22.01 -32.92 -9.52
C VAL A 92 20.50 -32.68 -9.58
N LEU A 93 19.80 -33.14 -8.56
CA LEU A 93 18.37 -32.97 -8.39
C LEU A 93 18.13 -31.88 -7.36
N VAL A 94 17.30 -30.91 -7.72
CA VAL A 94 16.88 -29.82 -6.83
C VAL A 94 15.39 -29.94 -6.62
N GLN A 95 14.97 -30.18 -5.39
CA GLN A 95 13.56 -30.27 -5.01
C GLN A 95 13.20 -29.08 -4.13
N LEU A 96 12.28 -28.24 -4.62
CA LEU A 96 11.66 -27.17 -3.85
C LEU A 96 10.40 -27.72 -3.20
N THR A 97 10.20 -27.41 -1.93
CA THR A 97 9.01 -27.80 -1.15
C THR A 97 8.46 -26.57 -0.46
N ASP A 98 7.13 -26.41 -0.44
CA ASP A 98 6.47 -25.32 0.28
C ASP A 98 6.44 -25.57 1.80
N SER A 99 5.95 -24.58 2.54
CA SER A 99 5.79 -24.67 4.00
C SER A 99 4.88 -25.80 4.49
N SER A 100 4.09 -26.42 3.60
CA SER A 100 3.26 -27.59 3.88
C SER A 100 3.94 -28.93 3.53
N GLY A 101 5.19 -28.87 3.04
CA GLY A 101 5.97 -30.03 2.62
C GLY A 101 5.62 -30.56 1.23
N ARG A 102 4.78 -29.84 0.46
CA ARG A 102 4.41 -30.26 -0.89
C ARG A 102 5.46 -29.80 -1.91
N PRO A 103 5.81 -30.62 -2.90
CA PRO A 103 6.75 -30.23 -3.94
C PRO A 103 6.19 -29.04 -4.72
N TYR A 104 7.00 -28.00 -4.84
CA TYR A 104 6.63 -26.79 -5.55
C TYR A 104 6.78 -27.02 -7.06
N SER A 105 5.69 -26.87 -7.78
CA SER A 105 5.70 -26.89 -9.25
C SER A 105 5.92 -25.48 -9.77
N LEU A 106 7.08 -25.25 -10.39
CA LEU A 106 7.37 -23.96 -11.03
C LEU A 106 6.34 -23.69 -12.13
N PRO A 107 5.65 -22.53 -12.11
CA PRO A 107 4.80 -22.12 -13.22
C PRO A 107 5.65 -22.01 -14.50
N LEU A 108 5.07 -22.36 -15.65
CA LEU A 108 5.74 -22.33 -16.97
C LEU A 108 6.40 -20.98 -17.33
N ASN A 109 5.99 -19.89 -16.68
CA ASN A 109 6.46 -18.54 -16.96
C ASN A 109 7.52 -18.03 -15.98
N VAL A 110 8.04 -18.89 -15.10
CA VAL A 110 9.04 -18.53 -14.09
C VAL A 110 10.36 -19.22 -14.41
N THR A 111 11.40 -18.43 -14.66
CA THR A 111 12.77 -18.93 -14.82
C THR A 111 13.46 -18.96 -13.46
N ALA A 112 13.89 -20.15 -13.03
CA ALA A 112 14.78 -20.28 -11.88
C ALA A 112 16.23 -20.15 -12.37
N GLN A 113 16.98 -19.21 -11.80
CA GLN A 113 18.44 -19.12 -11.99
C GLN A 113 19.11 -19.76 -10.78
N LEU A 114 19.95 -20.77 -11.01
CA LEU A 114 20.82 -21.35 -9.99
C LEU A 114 22.24 -20.85 -10.20
N GLU A 115 22.80 -20.19 -9.19
CA GLU A 115 24.20 -19.77 -9.18
C GLU A 115 25.02 -20.76 -8.33
N LEU A 116 26.04 -21.35 -8.93
CA LEU A 116 26.95 -22.27 -8.27
C LEU A 116 28.16 -21.47 -7.75
N VAL A 117 28.22 -21.28 -6.43
CA VAL A 117 29.37 -20.63 -5.78
C VAL A 117 30.28 -21.70 -5.20
N SER A 118 31.38 -22.03 -5.90
CA SER A 118 32.40 -22.94 -5.37
C SER A 118 33.37 -22.19 -4.44
N LYS A 119 33.42 -22.56 -3.16
CA LYS A 119 34.54 -22.20 -2.27
C LYS A 119 35.55 -23.35 -2.26
N ALA A 120 36.56 -23.28 -3.12
CA ALA A 120 37.68 -24.21 -3.05
C ALA A 120 38.55 -23.88 -1.83
N THR A 121 38.62 -24.79 -0.86
CA THR A 121 39.67 -24.73 0.18
C THR A 121 40.83 -25.57 -0.35
N PRO A 122 42.03 -24.99 -0.62
CA PRO A 122 43.11 -25.74 -1.23
C PRO A 122 43.63 -26.80 -0.24
N THR A 123 43.35 -28.08 -0.52
CA THR A 123 43.97 -29.19 0.20
C THR A 123 45.41 -29.32 -0.26
N LYS A 124 46.35 -29.04 0.65
CA LYS A 124 47.79 -29.18 0.47
C LYS A 124 48.12 -30.66 0.21
N THR A 125 48.39 -31.00 -1.05
CA THR A 125 48.93 -32.31 -1.43
C THR A 125 50.40 -32.40 -1.03
N THR A 126 50.72 -33.26 -0.06
CA THR A 126 52.10 -33.63 0.28
C THR A 126 52.66 -34.53 -0.83
N PRO A 127 53.81 -34.23 -1.44
CA PRO A 127 54.39 -35.07 -2.47
C PRO A 127 54.94 -36.36 -1.86
N THR A 128 54.46 -37.50 -2.35
CA THR A 128 54.98 -38.83 -2.00
C THR A 128 56.32 -39.04 -2.72
N SER A 129 57.38 -39.30 -1.97
CA SER A 129 58.71 -39.63 -2.49
C SER A 129 58.68 -40.93 -3.31
N PRO A 130 59.49 -41.05 -4.39
CA PRO A 130 59.56 -42.28 -5.17
C PRO A 130 60.29 -43.40 -4.39
N PRO A 131 59.97 -44.67 -4.66
CA PRO A 131 60.55 -45.81 -3.96
C PRO A 131 62.01 -46.04 -4.37
N VAL A 132 62.83 -46.49 -3.41
CA VAL A 132 64.24 -46.90 -3.57
C VAL A 132 64.32 -48.28 -4.19
#